data_AF-A0AAV1X0M9-F1
#
_entry.id   AF-A0AAV1X0M9-F1
#
_cell.length_a   1.000
_cell.length_b   1.000
_cell.length_c   1.000
_cell.angle_alpha   90.00
_cell.angle_beta   90.00
_cell.angle_gamma   90.00
#
_symmetry.space_group_name_H-M   'P 1'
#
loop_
_entity.id
_entity.type
_entity.pdbx_description
1 polymer ?
#
loop_
_entity_poly.entity_id
_entity_poly.type
_entity_poly.pdbx_seq_one_letter_code
_entity_poly.pdbx_strand_id
1 'polypeptide(L)' 'MARIKVYELRQKTKAELLSQLKDLKAELALLHVAKKQKSALREAYKNKKYLPLDMRPKKTRAIRRRLTKHHVI' A
#
# COMPACT_ATOMS: atom_id res chain seq x y z
N MET A 1 -6.12 -2.12 10.43
CA MET A 1 -6.41 -3.03 11.55
C MET A 1 -6.48 -2.24 12.83
N ALA A 2 -7.51 -2.49 13.66
CA ALA A 2 -7.58 -1.91 15.00
C ALA A 2 -6.46 -2.50 15.87
N ARG A 3 -5.88 -1.69 16.75
CA ARG A 3 -4.80 -2.11 17.65
C ARG A 3 -5.36 -3.13 18.66
N ILE A 4 -4.93 -4.39 18.57
CA ILE A 4 -5.33 -5.45 19.50
C ILE A 4 -4.78 -5.10 20.89
N LYS A 5 -5.64 -5.16 21.91
CA LYS A 5 -5.21 -4.93 23.30
C LYS A 5 -4.97 -6.26 24.00
N VAL A 6 -3.89 -6.34 24.78
CA VAL A 6 -3.42 -7.60 25.37
C VAL A 6 -4.45 -8.20 26.34
N TYR A 7 -5.19 -7.38 27.08
CA TYR A 7 -6.21 -7.87 28.01
C TYR A 7 -7.38 -8.58 27.31
N GLU A 8 -7.67 -8.25 26.05
CA GLU A 8 -8.73 -8.87 25.25
C GLU A 8 -8.35 -10.30 24.83
N LEU A 9 -7.05 -10.59 24.73
CA LEU A 9 -6.54 -11.92 24.37
C LEU A 9 -6.57 -12.88 25.55
N ARG A 10 -6.48 -12.38 26.79
CA ARG A 10 -6.47 -13.21 28.01
C ARG A 10 -7.81 -13.89 28.29
N GLN A 11 -8.91 -13.32 27.78
CA GLN A 11 -10.26 -13.86 27.96
C GLN A 11 -10.62 -14.93 26.91
N LYS A 12 -9.73 -15.21 25.96
CA LYS A 12 -9.98 -16.13 24.85
C LYS A 12 -9.42 -17.52 25.09
N THR A 13 -10.04 -18.50 24.45
CA THR A 13 -9.53 -19.87 24.49
C THR A 13 -8.29 -20.04 23.58
N LYS A 14 -7.47 -21.05 23.86
CA LYS A 14 -6.28 -21.35 23.04
C LYS A 14 -6.63 -21.59 21.56
N ALA A 15 -7.76 -22.23 21.29
CA ALA A 15 -8.21 -22.52 19.94
C ALA A 15 -8.55 -21.23 19.16
N GLU A 16 -9.28 -20.31 19.79
CA GLU A 16 -9.62 -19.00 19.21
C GLU A 16 -8.37 -18.17 18.91
N LEU A 17 -7.38 -18.18 19.83
CA LEU A 17 -6.13 -17.46 19.63
C LEU A 17 -5.33 -18.00 18.45
N LEU A 18 -5.31 -19.32 18.25
CA LEU A 18 -4.64 -19.96 17.11
C LEU A 18 -5.36 -19.64 15.79
N SER A 19 -6.70 -19.64 15.80
CA SER A 19 -7.50 -19.24 14.63
C SER A 19 -7.19 -17.79 14.26
N GLN A 20 -7.28 -16.88 15.23
CA GLN A 20 -6.99 -15.46 15.04
C GLN A 20 -5.57 -15.25 14.50
N LEU A 21 -4.57 -15.97 15.03
CA LEU A 21 -3.19 -15.89 14.55
C LEU A 21 -3.06 -16.31 13.07
N LYS A 22 -3.77 -17.36 12.66
CA LYS A 22 -3.76 -17.85 11.28
C LYS A 22 -4.32 -16.80 10.32
N ASP A 23 -5.44 -16.19 10.69
CA ASP A 23 -6.09 -15.16 9.86
C ASP A 23 -5.22 -13.91 9.74
N LEU A 24 -4.63 -13.45 10.85
CA LEU A 24 -3.70 -12.30 10.86
C LEU A 24 -2.46 -12.55 10.00
N LYS A 25 -1.92 -13.77 9.99
CA LYS A 25 -0.79 -14.15 9.12
C LYS A 25 -1.19 -14.11 7.64
N ALA A 26 -2.39 -14.58 7.30
CA ALA A 26 -2.89 -14.55 5.94
C ALA A 26 -3.10 -13.11 5.45
N GLU A 27 -3.72 -12.25 6.27
CA GLU A 27 -3.90 -10.83 5.95
C GLU A 27 -2.56 -10.12 5.72
N LEU A 28 -1.58 -10.35 6.59
CA LEU A 28 -0.25 -9.78 6.46
C LEU A 28 0.46 -10.23 5.17
N ALA A 29 0.34 -11.50 4.80
CA ALA A 29 0.90 -12.02 3.55
C ALA A 29 0.30 -11.33 2.32
N LEU A 30 -1.02 -11.14 2.29
CA LEU A 30 -1.71 -10.42 1.21
C LEU A 30 -1.24 -8.97 1.10
N LEU A 31 -1.13 -8.26 2.23
CA LEU A 31 -0.64 -6.87 2.28
C LEU A 31 0.82 -6.77 1.79
N HIS A 32 1.67 -7.73 2.16
CA HIS A 32 3.06 -7.78 1.70
C HIS A 32 3.16 -7.95 0.18
N VAL A 33 2.37 -8.85 -0.41
CA VAL A 33 2.34 -9.05 -1.86
C VAL A 33 1.87 -7.79 -2.57
N ALA A 34 0.77 -7.17 -2.13
CA ALA A 34 0.24 -5.94 -2.71
C ALA A 34 1.28 -4.78 -2.64
N LYS A 35 1.98 -4.63 -1.50
CA LYS A 35 3.05 -3.64 -1.33
C LYS A 35 4.20 -3.89 -2.29
N LYS A 36 4.66 -5.15 -2.42
CA LYS A 36 5.78 -5.54 -3.30
C LYS A 36 5.44 -5.34 -4.78
N GLN A 37 4.22 -5.68 -5.19
CA GLN A 37 3.74 -5.43 -6.55
C GLN A 37 3.74 -3.93 -6.87
N LYS A 38 3.21 -3.10 -5.95
CA LYS A 38 3.19 -1.65 -6.13
C LYS A 38 4.59 -1.04 -6.19
N SER A 39 5.54 -1.53 -5.38
CA SER A 39 6.93 -1.05 -5.45
C SER A 39 7.61 -1.48 -6.74
N ALA A 40 7.44 -2.73 -7.17
CA ALA A 40 8.01 -3.22 -8.44
C ALA A 40 7.48 -2.43 -9.63
N LEU A 41 6.18 -2.11 -9.65
CA LEU A 41 5.57 -1.28 -10.67
C LEU A 41 6.15 0.15 -10.68
N ARG A 42 6.43 0.74 -9.51
CA ARG A 42 7.05 2.07 -9.45
C ARG A 42 8.48 2.06 -9.99
N GLU A 43 9.29 1.07 -9.63
CA GLU A 43 10.66 0.94 -10.15
C GLU A 43 10.68 0.74 -11.67
N ALA A 44 9.77 -0.08 -12.20
CA ALA A 44 9.68 -0.34 -13.64
C ALA A 44 9.33 0.92 -14.48
N TYR A 45 8.77 1.98 -13.89
CA TYR A 45 8.34 3.19 -14.59
C TYR A 45 9.00 4.49 -14.08
N LYS A 46 9.97 4.40 -13.16
CA LYS A 46 10.58 5.55 -12.46
C LYS A 46 11.14 6.63 -13.40
N ASN A 47 11.74 6.21 -14.51
CA ASN A 47 12.42 7.10 -15.46
C ASN A 47 11.82 7.06 -16.87
N LYS A 48 10.61 6.50 -17.01
CA LYS A 48 9.93 6.47 -18.31
C LYS A 48 9.23 7.80 -18.55
N LYS A 49 9.42 8.36 -19.74
CA LYS A 49 8.72 9.58 -20.21
C LYS A 49 7.20 9.49 -20.01
N TYR A 50 6.63 8.29 -20.17
CA TYR A 50 5.21 8.05 -20.01
C TYR A 50 4.92 7.14 -18.81
N LEU A 51 4.23 7.70 -17.82
CA LEU A 51 3.66 6.98 -16.69
C LEU A 51 2.18 6.65 -16.96
N PRO A 52 1.72 5.44 -16.56
CA PRO A 52 0.30 5.10 -16.45
C PRO A 52 -0.49 6.13 -15.63
N LEU A 53 -1.76 6.35 -15.96
CA LEU A 53 -2.60 7.40 -15.38
C LEU A 53 -2.69 7.31 -13.84
N ASP A 54 -2.72 6.11 -13.28
CA ASP A 54 -2.86 5.87 -11.84
C ASP A 54 -1.58 6.19 -11.05
N MET A 55 -0.43 6.18 -11.73
CA MET A 55 0.87 6.50 -11.12
C MET A 55 1.26 7.98 -11.28
N ARG A 56 0.49 8.76 -12.02
CA ARG A 56 0.74 10.21 -12.16
C ARG A 56 0.41 10.93 -10.85
N PRO A 57 1.18 11.98 -10.49
CA PRO A 57 0.81 12.84 -9.38
C PRO A 57 -0.61 13.39 -9.55
N LYS A 58 -1.44 13.22 -8.52
CA LYS A 58 -2.82 13.72 -8.52
C LYS A 58 -2.79 15.24 -8.27
N LYS A 59 -2.67 16.01 -9.35
CA LYS A 59 -2.69 17.48 -9.38
C LYS A 59 -3.78 17.97 -10.32
N THR A 60 -4.35 19.15 -10.04
CA THR A 60 -5.34 19.77 -10.94
C THR A 60 -4.71 20.10 -12.30
N ARG A 61 -5.56 20.22 -13.33
CA ARG A 61 -5.10 20.56 -14.69
C ARG A 61 -4.38 21.90 -14.76
N ALA A 62 -4.85 22.91 -14.01
CA ALA A 62 -4.23 24.23 -13.93
C ALA A 62 -2.80 24.14 -13.37
N ILE A 63 -2.59 23.39 -12.29
CA ILE A 63 -1.26 23.16 -11.70
C ILE A 63 -0.35 22.42 -12.69
N ARG A 64 -0.84 21.37 -13.37
CA ARG A 64 -0.05 20.65 -14.38
C ARG A 64 0.45 21.56 -15.50
N ARG A 65 -0.42 22.43 -16.01
CA ARG A 65 -0.08 23.41 -17.07
C ARG A 65 0.91 24.48 -16.62
N ARG A 66 0.90 24.87 -15.34
CA ARG A 66 1.84 25.85 -14.78
C ARG A 66 3.26 25.26 -14.66
N LEU A 67 3.37 23.97 -14.34
CA LEU A 67 4.65 23.29 -14.10
C LEU A 67 5.44 22.96 -15.39
N THR A 68 4.79 22.89 -16.55
CA THR A 68 5.39 22.42 -17.81
C THR A 68 6.45 23.34 -18.41
N LYS A 69 6.66 24.55 -17.89
CA LYS A 69 7.68 25.50 -18.41
C LYS A 69 9.10 25.24 -17.87
N HIS A 70 9.26 24.60 -16.71
CA HIS A 70 10.57 24.41 -16.04
C HIS A 70 10.90 22.96 -15.64
N HIS A 71 9.97 22.02 -15.79
CA HIS A 71 10.20 20.61 -15.48
C HIS A 71 9.66 19.75 -16.63
N VAL A 72 10.47 19.63 -17.68
CA VAL A 72 10.39 18.46 -18.56
C VAL A 72 11.34 17.43 -17.95
N ILE A 73 10.77 16.47 -17.24
CA ILE A 73 11.29 15.10 -17.14
C ILE A 73 10.48 14.29 -18.16
#